data_AF-A0AAU4YSD8-F1
#
_entry.id   AF-A0AAU4YSD8-F1
#
_cell.length_a   1.000
_cell.length_b   1.000
_cell.length_c   1.000
_cell.angle_alpha   90.00
_cell.angle_beta   90.00
_cell.angle_gamma   90.00
#
_symmetry.space_group_name_H-M   'P 1'
#
loop_
_entity.id
_entity.type
_entity.pdbx_description
1 polymer ?
#
loop_
_entity_poly.entity_id
_entity_poly.type
_entity_poly.pdbx_seq_one_letter_code
_entity_poly.pdbx_strand_id
1 'polypeptide(L)'
;MAVDQLPVQVGAFARYLRELTARLDPESGWYAVFRQRDLAGLSACLRGTEIPPWDVVGSLLDDLVADAAEAARAGALHAAAAAAHDRRAGGGEALLKRLELMRREQAHAAERGQELLGRLAVLPEGSPEHQRLAHELSWTNDDHTRATARCSELMSRLAALAPPPGPPPAGPFTPAGPFAPNASHDAAPDAWFRPADEESGVMESAVAEVAERQQAAGPEVSARGGRRGGKRRPRGARYAWLDDAEGEDGEEAVAVPVTDVPDLPMGGARPRGARFGGGGAGEPAAAAVEPDAAPADAEEERAALAAVAVLWRLRAEGRSGEAHALLCEAAAGPVARLPVLAAELHRAGLGADWATLLWEVASLPPGRLAAAAGALAAAGRDDDCGQLLRQGVARPAGEIADAVLALDDAGARREADALLEAFLRVRTPEESAGIAATAPRRLVPQLLSAARAVSADRERDLVHALRVAGLISG
;
A
#
# COMPACT_ATOMS: atom_id res chain seq x y z
N MET A 1 -2.98 7.20 46.59
CA MET A 1 -3.08 7.59 45.17
C MET A 1 -1.82 7.10 44.47
N ALA A 2 -1.84 5.89 43.91
CA ALA A 2 -0.74 5.45 43.06
C ALA A 2 -0.85 6.22 41.73
N VAL A 3 0.20 6.94 41.34
CA VAL A 3 0.32 7.46 39.99
C VAL A 3 0.80 6.29 39.15
N ASP A 4 -0.11 5.66 38.40
CA ASP A 4 0.26 4.62 37.43
C ASP A 4 1.25 5.25 36.44
N GLN A 5 2.52 4.87 36.56
CA GLN A 5 3.55 5.32 35.65
C GLN A 5 3.31 4.66 34.30
N LEU A 6 3.19 5.47 33.24
CA LEU A 6 3.08 4.98 31.88
C LEU A 6 4.28 4.05 31.57
N PRO A 7 4.06 2.92 30.85
CA PRO A 7 5.16 2.11 30.36
C PRO A 7 6.18 2.98 29.61
N VAL A 8 7.47 2.73 29.82
CA VAL A 8 8.57 3.58 29.31
C VAL A 8 8.46 3.84 27.80
N GLN A 9 8.03 2.82 27.04
CA GLN A 9 7.80 2.89 25.60
C GLN A 9 6.66 3.86 25.25
N VAL A 10 5.55 3.80 25.98
CA VAL A 10 4.39 4.69 25.81
C VAL A 10 4.76 6.13 26.17
N GLY A 11 5.51 6.32 27.26
CA GLY A 11 6.01 7.64 27.66
C GLY A 11 7.01 8.23 26.65
N ALA A 12 7.86 7.40 26.04
CA ALA A 12 8.80 7.82 24.99
C ALA A 12 8.07 8.23 23.71
N PHE A 13 7.14 7.42 23.20
CA PHE A 13 6.36 7.76 22.01
C PHE A 13 5.45 8.97 22.25
N ALA A 14 4.80 9.10 23.41
CA ALA A 14 3.99 10.28 23.70
C ALA A 14 4.83 11.57 23.76
N ARG A 15 6.10 11.50 24.17
CA ARG A 15 7.02 12.66 24.11
C ARG A 15 7.36 13.01 22.67
N TYR A 16 7.76 12.03 21.87
CA TYR A 16 8.00 12.17 20.44
C TYR A 16 6.78 12.77 19.71
N LEU A 17 5.57 12.29 19.99
CA LEU A 17 4.35 12.81 19.37
C LEU A 17 4.09 14.28 19.72
N ARG A 18 4.39 14.71 20.95
CA ARG A 18 4.32 16.13 21.32
C ARG A 18 5.36 16.97 20.58
N GLU A 19 6.61 16.50 20.51
CA GLU A 19 7.71 17.14 19.76
C GLU A 19 7.38 17.25 18.26
N LEU A 20 6.74 16.21 17.68
CA LEU A 20 6.22 16.20 16.31
C LEU A 20 5.15 17.28 16.12
N THR A 21 4.07 17.23 16.91
CA THR A 21 2.95 18.19 16.76
C THR A 21 3.32 19.64 17.08
N ALA A 22 4.38 19.88 17.86
CA ALA A 22 4.89 21.24 18.11
C ALA A 22 5.62 21.86 16.91
N ARG A 23 5.91 21.08 15.85
CA ARG A 23 6.52 21.52 14.59
C ARG A 23 5.49 21.74 13.48
N LEU A 24 4.23 21.38 13.72
CA LEU A 24 3.13 21.48 12.75
C LEU A 24 2.34 22.77 12.97
N ASP A 25 1.81 23.32 11.88
CA ASP A 25 0.86 24.43 11.95
C ASP A 25 -0.47 23.94 12.54
N PRO A 26 -0.95 24.50 13.67
CA PRO A 26 -2.21 24.09 14.27
C PRO A 26 -3.43 24.30 13.35
N GLU A 27 -3.38 25.23 12.40
CA GLU A 27 -4.55 25.67 11.61
C GLU A 27 -4.50 25.19 10.14
N SER A 28 -3.53 24.36 9.75
CA SER A 28 -3.48 23.71 8.43
C SER A 28 -3.11 22.22 8.49
N GLY A 29 -3.12 21.55 7.34
CA GLY A 29 -2.81 20.13 7.20
C GLY A 29 -3.81 19.18 7.87
N TRP A 30 -3.44 17.90 7.93
CA TRP A 30 -4.17 16.88 8.67
C TRP A 30 -4.19 17.14 10.18
N TYR A 31 -3.17 17.79 10.73
CA TYR A 31 -3.14 18.16 12.14
C TYR A 31 -4.33 19.04 12.55
N ALA A 32 -4.67 20.06 11.75
CA ALA A 32 -5.88 20.86 11.96
C ALA A 32 -7.16 20.02 11.86
N VAL A 33 -7.27 19.17 10.83
CA VAL A 33 -8.42 18.27 10.64
C VAL A 33 -8.62 17.32 11.83
N PHE A 34 -7.55 16.71 12.35
CA PHE A 34 -7.63 15.83 13.51
C PHE A 34 -7.94 16.58 14.82
N ARG A 35 -7.43 17.80 15.00
CA ARG A 35 -7.80 18.68 16.12
C ARG A 35 -9.29 19.01 16.09
N GLN A 36 -9.82 19.37 14.92
CA GLN A 36 -11.23 19.71 14.74
C GLN A 36 -12.14 18.50 14.96
N ARG A 37 -11.78 17.32 14.44
CA ARG A 37 -12.57 16.08 14.54
C ARG A 37 -12.58 15.45 15.95
N ASP A 38 -11.44 15.28 16.62
CA ASP A 38 -11.40 14.77 18.00
C ASP A 38 -10.21 15.31 18.82
N LEU A 39 -10.28 16.59 19.19
CA LEU A 39 -9.36 17.22 20.13
C LEU A 39 -9.15 16.40 21.42
N ALA A 40 -10.18 15.70 21.91
CA ALA A 40 -10.10 14.91 23.14
C ALA A 40 -9.35 13.58 22.94
N GLY A 41 -9.52 12.92 21.80
CA GLY A 41 -8.77 11.74 21.37
C GLY A 41 -7.30 12.07 21.09
N LEU A 42 -7.04 13.12 20.31
CA LEU A 42 -5.69 13.63 20.07
C LEU A 42 -4.98 14.02 21.37
N SER A 43 -5.66 14.72 22.28
CA SER A 43 -5.14 15.03 23.61
C SER A 43 -4.87 13.78 24.47
N ALA A 44 -5.60 12.67 24.24
CA ALA A 44 -5.34 11.40 24.92
C ALA A 44 -4.09 10.69 24.39
N CYS A 45 -3.82 10.82 23.09
CA CYS A 45 -2.61 10.32 22.44
C CYS A 45 -1.36 11.12 22.88
N LEU A 46 -1.46 12.46 22.87
CA LEU A 46 -0.37 13.36 23.32
C LEU A 46 -0.01 13.18 24.81
N ARG A 47 -0.97 12.73 25.64
CA ARG A 47 -0.75 12.34 27.04
C ARG A 47 -0.28 10.88 27.23
N GLY A 48 -0.21 10.08 26.16
CA GLY A 48 0.13 8.65 26.24
C GLY A 48 -0.93 7.76 26.90
N THR A 49 -2.15 8.28 27.10
CA THR A 49 -3.26 7.48 27.68
C THR A 49 -3.96 6.60 26.65
N GLU A 50 -3.83 6.93 25.37
CA GLU A 50 -4.26 6.15 24.22
C GLU A 50 -3.09 6.08 23.22
N ILE A 51 -3.09 5.08 22.34
CA ILE A 51 -2.15 4.99 21.22
C ILE A 51 -2.89 5.43 19.95
N PRO A 52 -2.39 6.45 19.22
CA PRO A 52 -3.00 6.87 17.97
C PRO A 52 -2.88 5.75 16.93
N PRO A 53 -3.86 5.59 16.02
CA PRO A 53 -3.69 4.79 14.82
C PRO A 53 -2.47 5.19 14.00
N TRP A 54 -1.87 4.24 13.30
CA TRP A 54 -0.71 4.52 12.44
C TRP A 54 -1.07 5.45 11.27
N ASP A 55 -2.27 5.39 10.71
CA ASP A 55 -2.71 6.31 9.63
C ASP A 55 -2.72 7.78 10.07
N VAL A 56 -2.98 8.04 11.37
CA VAL A 56 -2.91 9.38 11.96
C VAL A 56 -1.45 9.82 12.09
N VAL A 57 -0.56 8.93 12.53
CA VAL A 57 0.88 9.23 12.64
C VAL A 57 1.51 9.47 11.26
N GLY A 58 1.14 8.67 10.25
CA GLY A 58 1.53 8.86 8.86
C GLY A 58 1.14 10.24 8.35
N SER A 59 -0.14 10.61 8.43
CA SER A 59 -0.59 11.94 7.98
C SER A 59 0.08 13.11 8.71
N LEU A 60 0.48 12.97 9.97
CA LEU A 60 1.25 14.00 10.70
C LEU A 60 2.74 14.06 10.28
N LEU A 61 3.28 12.97 9.74
CA LEU A 61 4.61 12.93 9.11
C LEU A 61 4.57 13.52 7.70
N ASP A 62 3.47 13.29 6.97
CA ASP A 62 3.21 13.89 5.65
C ASP A 62 3.07 15.42 5.75
N ASP A 63 2.28 15.92 6.72
CA ASP A 63 2.15 17.36 7.02
C ASP A 63 3.52 18.02 7.33
N LEU A 64 4.43 17.27 7.95
CA LEU A 64 5.79 17.71 8.29
C LEU A 64 6.76 17.63 7.11
N VAL A 65 6.40 16.90 6.04
CA VAL A 65 7.30 16.46 4.97
C VAL A 65 8.51 15.71 5.56
N ALA A 66 8.24 14.77 6.45
CA ALA A 66 9.27 14.01 7.18
C ALA A 66 10.10 13.10 6.26
N ASP A 67 11.41 13.02 6.51
CA ASP A 67 12.28 12.09 5.79
C ASP A 67 12.09 10.62 6.23
N ALA A 68 12.68 9.71 5.46
CA ALA A 68 12.58 8.26 5.71
C ALA A 68 13.17 7.83 7.07
N ALA A 69 14.13 8.59 7.64
CA ALA A 69 14.74 8.27 8.93
C ALA A 69 13.82 8.67 10.09
N GLU A 70 13.18 9.84 10.03
CA GLU A 70 12.17 10.27 11.00
C GLU A 70 10.92 9.36 10.90
N ALA A 71 10.48 8.99 9.69
CA ALA A 71 9.38 8.04 9.51
C ALA A 71 9.69 6.65 10.11
N ALA A 72 10.89 6.11 9.86
CA ALA A 72 11.33 4.84 10.47
C ALA A 72 11.43 4.92 12.01
N ARG A 73 11.94 6.04 12.54
CA ARG A 73 12.01 6.31 13.98
C ARG A 73 10.61 6.40 14.61
N ALA A 74 9.67 7.08 13.95
CA ALA A 74 8.28 7.17 14.37
C ALA A 74 7.63 5.77 14.42
N GLY A 75 7.84 4.95 13.39
CA GLY A 75 7.35 3.57 13.32
C GLY A 75 7.88 2.69 14.46
N ALA A 76 9.19 2.73 14.71
CA ALA A 76 9.80 1.97 15.81
C ALA A 76 9.26 2.39 17.20
N LEU A 77 9.10 3.69 17.44
CA LEU A 77 8.54 4.21 18.70
C LEU A 77 7.05 3.86 18.84
N HIS A 78 6.26 3.98 17.76
CA HIS A 78 4.83 3.63 17.74
C HIS A 78 4.62 2.15 18.03
N ALA A 79 5.31 1.26 17.30
CA ALA A 79 5.20 -0.18 17.47
C ALA A 79 5.57 -0.63 18.90
N ALA A 80 6.65 -0.08 19.46
CA ALA A 80 7.06 -0.35 20.84
C ALA A 80 6.03 0.14 21.87
N ALA A 81 5.42 1.31 21.65
CA ALA A 81 4.38 1.87 22.50
C ALA A 81 3.06 1.09 22.40
N ALA A 82 2.63 0.73 21.18
CA ALA A 82 1.46 -0.12 20.93
C ALA A 82 1.61 -1.46 21.65
N ALA A 83 2.71 -2.19 21.42
CA ALA A 83 2.94 -3.49 22.07
C ALA A 83 3.02 -3.40 23.61
N ALA A 84 3.56 -2.31 24.17
CA ALA A 84 3.56 -2.09 25.61
C ALA A 84 2.16 -1.74 26.16
N HIS A 85 1.38 -0.95 25.42
CA HIS A 85 0.01 -0.59 25.77
C HIS A 85 -0.95 -1.78 25.66
N ASP A 86 -0.76 -2.66 24.68
CA ASP A 86 -1.67 -3.78 24.39
C ASP A 86 -1.47 -4.97 25.34
N ARG A 87 -0.26 -5.13 25.91
CA ARG A 87 0.04 -6.14 26.93
C ARG A 87 -0.49 -5.81 28.33
N ARG A 88 -1.14 -4.65 28.54
CA ARG A 88 -1.79 -4.33 29.82
C ARG A 88 -2.98 -5.24 30.09
N ALA A 89 -3.38 -5.38 31.36
CA ALA A 89 -4.59 -6.11 31.72
C ALA A 89 -5.81 -5.57 30.93
N GLY A 90 -6.53 -6.47 30.26
CA GLY A 90 -7.66 -6.12 29.37
C GLY A 90 -7.30 -5.47 28.03
N GLY A 91 -6.01 -5.37 27.66
CA GLY A 91 -5.58 -4.77 26.39
C GLY A 91 -6.09 -5.51 25.15
N GLY A 92 -5.98 -6.84 25.12
CA GLY A 92 -6.55 -7.67 24.04
C GLY A 92 -8.07 -7.53 23.88
N GLU A 93 -8.83 -7.48 24.98
CA GLU A 93 -10.26 -7.18 24.91
C GLU A 93 -10.55 -5.78 24.39
N ALA A 94 -9.74 -4.78 24.76
CA ALA A 94 -9.88 -3.41 24.28
C ALA A 94 -9.62 -3.34 22.76
N LEU A 95 -8.61 -4.05 22.25
CA LEU A 95 -8.35 -4.19 20.82
C LEU A 95 -9.51 -4.87 20.08
N LEU A 96 -10.07 -5.96 20.60
CA LEU A 96 -11.23 -6.63 19.99
C LEU A 96 -12.45 -5.69 19.90
N LYS A 97 -12.77 -4.99 21.00
CA LYS A 97 -13.85 -3.98 21.04
C LYS A 97 -13.57 -2.83 20.07
N ARG A 98 -12.30 -2.45 19.87
CA ARG A 98 -11.87 -1.41 18.92
C ARG A 98 -12.00 -1.87 17.47
N LEU A 99 -11.65 -3.12 17.17
CA LEU A 99 -11.76 -3.72 15.83
C LEU A 99 -13.24 -3.89 15.42
N GLU A 100 -14.09 -4.39 16.32
CA GLU A 100 -15.53 -4.52 16.06
C GLU A 100 -16.21 -3.16 15.85
N LEU A 101 -15.71 -2.11 16.52
CA LEU A 101 -16.12 -0.73 16.24
C LEU A 101 -15.64 -0.26 14.86
N MET A 102 -14.35 -0.43 14.52
CA MET A 102 -13.82 -0.03 13.20
C MET A 102 -14.45 -0.77 12.02
N ARG A 103 -14.81 -2.06 12.18
CA ARG A 103 -15.55 -2.80 11.14
C ARG A 103 -16.95 -2.20 10.86
N ARG A 104 -17.63 -1.68 11.89
CA ARG A 104 -18.90 -0.96 11.72
C ARG A 104 -18.70 0.38 11.02
N GLU A 105 -17.68 1.15 11.41
CA GLU A 105 -17.36 2.41 10.71
C GLU A 105 -16.94 2.17 9.25
N GLN A 106 -16.16 1.12 8.97
CA GLN A 106 -15.73 0.75 7.62
C GLN A 106 -16.93 0.38 6.73
N ALA A 107 -17.86 -0.42 7.26
CA ALA A 107 -19.10 -0.78 6.57
C ALA A 107 -19.99 0.43 6.34
N HIS A 108 -20.18 1.28 7.36
CA HIS A 108 -20.99 2.49 7.24
C HIS A 108 -20.43 3.48 6.21
N ALA A 109 -19.11 3.72 6.21
CA ALA A 109 -18.48 4.58 5.22
C ALA A 109 -18.59 3.99 3.80
N ALA A 110 -18.54 2.66 3.65
CA ALA A 110 -18.78 2.01 2.36
C ALA A 110 -20.23 2.19 1.89
N GLU A 111 -21.21 1.94 2.76
CA GLU A 111 -22.65 2.14 2.49
C GLU A 111 -22.96 3.59 2.11
N ARG A 112 -22.43 4.56 2.88
CA ARG A 112 -22.58 6.00 2.60
C ARG A 112 -21.94 6.39 1.27
N GLY A 113 -20.76 5.83 0.95
CA GLY A 113 -20.09 6.05 -0.33
C GLY A 113 -20.94 5.58 -1.52
N GLN A 114 -21.59 4.42 -1.42
CA GLN A 114 -22.50 3.91 -2.45
C GLN A 114 -23.77 4.77 -2.58
N GLU A 115 -24.34 5.25 -1.46
CA GLU A 115 -25.48 6.18 -1.49
C GLU A 115 -25.11 7.50 -2.21
N LEU A 116 -23.97 8.09 -1.86
CA LEU A 116 -23.50 9.34 -2.47
C LEU A 116 -23.20 9.17 -3.97
N LEU A 117 -22.59 8.04 -4.38
CA LEU A 117 -22.40 7.70 -5.79
C LEU A 117 -23.74 7.57 -6.54
N GLY A 118 -24.73 6.88 -5.96
CA GLY A 118 -26.06 6.75 -6.54
C GLY A 118 -26.78 8.09 -6.71
N ARG A 119 -26.60 9.02 -5.75
CA ARG A 119 -27.14 10.38 -5.83
C ARG A 119 -26.40 11.27 -6.83
N LEU A 120 -25.08 11.12 -6.96
CA LEU A 120 -24.29 11.84 -7.96
C LEU A 120 -24.67 11.44 -9.39
N ALA A 121 -24.95 10.15 -9.62
CA ALA A 121 -25.30 9.61 -10.94
C ALA A 121 -26.60 10.17 -11.55
N VAL A 122 -27.48 10.79 -10.76
CA VAL A 122 -28.73 11.41 -11.23
C VAL A 122 -28.67 12.95 -11.28
N LEU A 123 -27.59 13.57 -10.80
CA LEU A 123 -27.42 15.02 -10.80
C LEU A 123 -26.62 15.48 -12.04
N PRO A 124 -27.00 16.59 -12.68
CA PRO A 124 -26.19 17.20 -13.74
C PRO A 124 -24.77 17.51 -13.24
N GLU A 125 -23.77 17.03 -13.99
CA GLU A 125 -22.36 17.31 -13.71
C GLU A 125 -22.09 18.82 -13.65
N GLY A 126 -21.19 19.20 -12.75
CA GLY A 126 -20.85 20.62 -12.52
C GLY A 126 -21.91 21.44 -11.78
N SER A 127 -23.10 20.91 -11.50
CA SER A 127 -24.09 21.62 -10.64
C SER A 127 -23.56 21.81 -9.20
N PRO A 128 -23.96 22.86 -8.47
CA PRO A 128 -23.50 23.09 -7.10
C PRO A 128 -23.80 21.93 -6.14
N GLU A 129 -24.93 21.25 -6.33
CA GLU A 129 -25.30 20.06 -5.56
C GLU A 129 -24.40 18.87 -5.90
N HIS A 130 -24.09 18.64 -7.17
CA HIS A 130 -23.13 17.63 -7.60
C HIS A 130 -21.74 17.91 -7.00
N GLN A 131 -21.26 19.15 -7.06
CA GLN A 131 -19.97 19.54 -6.46
C GLN A 131 -19.94 19.30 -4.93
N ARG A 132 -21.03 19.63 -4.23
CA ARG A 132 -21.17 19.38 -2.79
C ARG A 132 -21.14 17.88 -2.45
N LEU A 133 -21.91 17.05 -3.17
CA LEU A 133 -21.93 15.61 -2.93
C LEU A 133 -20.62 14.93 -3.35
N ALA A 134 -19.93 15.43 -4.38
CA ALA A 134 -18.60 14.95 -4.77
C ALA A 134 -17.55 15.25 -3.68
N HIS A 135 -17.63 16.42 -3.04
CA HIS A 135 -16.80 16.75 -1.88
C HIS A 135 -17.13 15.85 -0.66
N GLU A 136 -18.41 15.61 -0.37
CA GLU A 136 -18.84 14.69 0.71
C GLU A 136 -18.38 13.25 0.45
N LEU A 137 -18.45 12.79 -0.80
CA LEU A 137 -17.94 11.47 -1.23
C LEU A 137 -16.41 11.38 -1.05
N SER A 138 -15.66 12.45 -1.37
CA SER A 138 -14.21 12.51 -1.14
C SER A 138 -13.86 12.28 0.33
N TRP A 139 -14.57 12.92 1.26
CA TRP A 139 -14.38 12.70 2.70
C TRP A 139 -14.81 11.31 3.15
N THR A 140 -15.92 10.80 2.62
CA THR A 140 -16.42 9.44 2.90
C THR A 140 -15.41 8.37 2.46
N ASN A 141 -14.75 8.57 1.32
CA ASN A 141 -13.70 7.69 0.82
C ASN A 141 -12.40 7.75 1.64
N ASP A 142 -11.98 8.92 2.14
CA ASP A 142 -10.88 9.04 3.10
C ASP A 142 -11.21 8.29 4.40
N ASP A 143 -12.40 8.51 4.96
CA ASP A 143 -12.84 7.85 6.18
C ASP A 143 -12.94 6.33 6.03
N HIS A 144 -13.41 5.82 4.88
CA HIS A 144 -13.39 4.38 4.56
C HIS A 144 -11.95 3.84 4.46
N THR A 145 -11.05 4.57 3.80
CA THR A 145 -9.63 4.20 3.64
C THR A 145 -8.94 4.13 5.01
N ARG A 146 -9.16 5.13 5.87
CA ARG A 146 -8.65 5.16 7.25
C ARG A 146 -9.25 4.07 8.13
N ALA A 147 -10.55 3.79 8.01
CA ALA A 147 -11.18 2.68 8.72
C ALA A 147 -10.59 1.32 8.30
N THR A 148 -10.32 1.12 7.00
CA THR A 148 -9.66 -0.08 6.46
C THR A 148 -8.23 -0.24 6.98
N ALA A 149 -7.42 0.83 6.95
CA ALA A 149 -6.07 0.84 7.50
C ALA A 149 -6.06 0.48 9.00
N ARG A 150 -7.00 1.03 9.78
CA ARG A 150 -7.17 0.74 11.21
C ARG A 150 -7.64 -0.69 11.48
N CYS A 151 -8.53 -1.24 10.66
CA CYS A 151 -8.89 -2.66 10.73
C CYS A 151 -7.64 -3.54 10.56
N SER A 152 -6.80 -3.24 9.57
CA SER A 152 -5.53 -3.95 9.35
C SER A 152 -4.60 -3.86 10.55
N GLU A 153 -4.30 -2.64 11.03
CA GLU A 153 -3.42 -2.41 12.20
C GLU A 153 -3.91 -3.16 13.44
N LEU A 154 -5.21 -3.10 13.75
CA LEU A 154 -5.79 -3.77 14.91
C LEU A 154 -5.74 -5.30 14.79
N MET A 155 -5.89 -5.85 13.59
CA MET A 155 -5.71 -7.29 13.36
C MET A 155 -4.23 -7.71 13.55
N SER A 156 -3.27 -6.94 13.03
CA SER A 156 -1.84 -7.19 13.25
C SER A 156 -1.45 -7.11 14.73
N ARG A 157 -1.99 -6.13 15.47
CA ARG A 157 -1.76 -5.97 16.92
C ARG A 157 -2.38 -7.12 17.74
N LEU A 158 -3.57 -7.58 17.36
CA LEU A 158 -4.18 -8.77 17.96
C LEU A 158 -3.37 -10.04 17.69
N ALA A 159 -2.86 -10.22 16.47
CA ALA A 159 -1.98 -11.35 16.13
C ALA A 159 -0.68 -11.31 16.94
N ALA A 160 -0.09 -10.13 17.16
CA ALA A 160 1.10 -9.94 17.98
C ALA A 160 0.87 -10.12 19.51
N LEU A 161 -0.38 -10.13 19.98
CA LEU A 161 -0.72 -10.51 21.36
C LEU A 161 -0.96 -12.01 21.55
N ALA A 162 -1.25 -12.75 20.48
CA ALA A 162 -1.39 -14.19 20.58
C ALA A 162 -0.03 -14.80 20.99
N PRO A 163 0.00 -15.78 21.92
CA PRO A 163 1.23 -16.53 22.15
C PRO A 163 1.64 -17.20 20.83
N PRO A 164 2.95 -17.29 20.52
CA PRO A 164 3.40 -18.01 19.34
C PRO A 164 2.84 -19.44 19.39
N PRO A 165 2.47 -20.04 18.24
CA PRO A 165 2.03 -21.43 18.22
C PRO A 165 3.10 -22.28 18.89
N GLY A 166 2.70 -23.03 19.92
CA GLY A 166 3.61 -23.93 20.61
C GLY A 166 4.20 -24.94 19.64
N PRO A 167 5.40 -25.48 19.91
CA PRO A 167 5.94 -26.58 19.10
C PRO A 167 4.89 -27.70 19.02
N PRO A 168 4.74 -28.37 17.86
CA PRO A 168 3.80 -29.46 17.73
C PRO A 168 4.06 -30.49 18.84
N PRO A 169 3.03 -31.05 19.48
CA PRO A 169 3.22 -32.02 20.55
C PRO A 169 4.08 -33.16 20.00
N ALA A 170 5.21 -33.43 20.66
CA ALA A 170 6.10 -34.51 20.27
C ALA A 170 5.29 -35.80 20.24
N GLY A 171 5.17 -36.41 19.05
CA GLY A 171 4.48 -37.68 18.88
C GLY A 171 5.08 -38.74 19.82
N PRO A 172 4.27 -39.70 20.30
CA PRO A 172 4.74 -40.68 21.27
C PRO A 172 5.97 -41.41 20.73
N PHE A 173 7.09 -41.23 21.42
CA PHE A 173 8.40 -41.79 21.06
C PHE A 173 8.35 -43.32 21.16
N THR A 174 8.21 -44.00 20.02
CA THR A 174 8.30 -45.46 19.95
C THR A 174 9.77 -45.87 20.04
N PRO A 175 10.19 -46.61 21.09
CA PRO A 175 11.57 -47.07 21.19
C PRO A 175 11.84 -48.13 20.11
N ALA A 176 12.77 -47.84 19.22
CA ALA A 176 13.20 -48.77 18.17
C ALA A 176 13.89 -50.00 18.77
N GLY A 177 13.41 -51.19 18.42
CA GLY A 177 14.10 -52.46 18.69
C GLY A 177 15.33 -52.65 17.79
N PRO A 178 16.35 -53.43 18.21
CA PRO A 178 17.64 -53.47 17.52
C PRO A 178 17.77 -54.63 16.50
N PHE A 179 18.50 -54.36 15.40
CA PHE A 179 19.02 -55.32 14.37
C PHE A 179 17.97 -56.00 13.45
N ALA A 180 18.18 -56.23 12.15
CA ALA A 180 19.33 -55.98 11.23
C ALA A 180 18.83 -55.76 9.75
N PRO A 181 19.53 -56.10 8.64
CA PRO A 181 20.28 -55.10 7.88
C PRO A 181 19.97 -54.98 6.38
N ASN A 182 20.28 -53.78 5.84
CA ASN A 182 20.74 -53.42 4.50
C ASN A 182 20.32 -54.25 3.26
N ALA A 183 19.53 -53.63 2.37
CA ALA A 183 19.44 -53.95 0.94
C ALA A 183 19.39 -52.64 0.14
N SER A 184 19.96 -52.61 -1.07
CA SER A 184 20.33 -51.37 -1.77
C SER A 184 19.61 -51.15 -3.11
N HIS A 185 19.56 -49.87 -3.52
CA HIS A 185 19.26 -49.30 -4.84
C HIS A 185 17.79 -49.12 -5.31
N ASP A 186 17.61 -47.93 -5.90
CA ASP A 186 16.69 -47.50 -6.96
C ASP A 186 15.19 -47.82 -6.88
N ALA A 187 14.38 -46.78 -6.66
CA ALA A 187 13.53 -46.17 -7.70
C ALA A 187 12.73 -44.97 -7.14
N ALA A 188 12.60 -43.90 -7.93
CA ALA A 188 11.51 -42.93 -7.77
C ALA A 188 10.20 -43.52 -8.35
N PRO A 189 9.04 -42.97 -7.98
CA PRO A 189 8.26 -42.38 -9.08
C PRO A 189 7.57 -41.04 -8.75
N ASP A 190 7.47 -40.21 -9.79
CA ASP A 190 6.53 -39.10 -9.89
C ASP A 190 5.07 -39.56 -9.83
N ALA A 191 4.18 -38.76 -9.23
CA ALA A 191 2.83 -38.47 -9.72
C ALA A 191 2.07 -37.52 -8.76
N TRP A 192 2.08 -36.21 -9.02
CA TRP A 192 1.21 -35.25 -8.28
C TRP A 192 0.50 -34.19 -9.13
N PHE A 193 0.52 -34.31 -10.47
CA PHE A 193 -0.20 -33.40 -11.37
C PHE A 193 -0.89 -34.14 -12.53
N ARG A 194 -2.21 -34.36 -12.41
CA ARG A 194 -3.23 -33.79 -13.32
C ARG A 194 -4.69 -34.10 -12.87
N PRO A 195 -5.69 -33.31 -13.31
CA PRO A 195 -7.08 -33.37 -12.83
C PRO A 195 -8.06 -34.04 -13.83
N ALA A 196 -9.30 -34.29 -13.37
CA ALA A 196 -10.55 -34.15 -14.14
C ALA A 196 -11.80 -34.32 -13.24
N ASP A 197 -12.90 -33.76 -13.73
CA ASP A 197 -14.20 -33.44 -13.14
C ASP A 197 -15.21 -34.61 -12.91
N GLU A 198 -16.33 -34.28 -12.23
CA GLU A 198 -17.73 -34.80 -12.31
C GLU A 198 -17.98 -36.28 -12.75
N GLU A 199 -18.80 -37.12 -12.07
CA GLU A 199 -20.26 -36.95 -11.82
C GLU A 199 -20.86 -38.11 -10.97
N SER A 200 -21.95 -37.82 -10.21
CA SER A 200 -23.13 -38.66 -9.80
C SER A 200 -23.01 -40.13 -9.27
N GLY A 201 -23.74 -40.48 -8.19
CA GLY A 201 -23.89 -41.91 -7.78
C GLY A 201 -24.52 -42.31 -6.41
N VAL A 202 -25.73 -41.83 -6.08
CA VAL A 202 -26.77 -42.47 -5.22
C VAL A 202 -26.37 -43.36 -4.00
N MET A 203 -26.77 -42.95 -2.78
CA MET A 203 -27.40 -43.84 -1.80
C MET A 203 -28.34 -43.06 -0.86
N GLU A 204 -29.57 -43.53 -0.67
CA GLU A 204 -30.64 -42.89 0.11
C GLU A 204 -31.12 -43.79 1.27
N SER A 205 -31.79 -43.17 2.26
CA SER A 205 -32.57 -43.77 3.37
C SER A 205 -31.76 -44.12 4.65
N ALA A 206 -32.07 -43.60 5.84
CA ALA A 206 -33.43 -43.47 6.40
C ALA A 206 -33.67 -42.30 7.40
N VAL A 207 -34.92 -41.85 7.38
CA VAL A 207 -35.71 -41.03 8.35
C VAL A 207 -35.76 -41.61 9.79
N ALA A 208 -36.17 -40.94 10.88
CA ALA A 208 -36.60 -39.56 11.24
C ALA A 208 -36.61 -39.38 12.79
N GLU A 209 -37.22 -38.30 13.30
CA GLU A 209 -37.44 -37.91 14.73
C GLU A 209 -36.17 -37.40 15.47
N VAL A 210 -36.08 -36.16 15.95
CA VAL A 210 -37.00 -35.45 16.87
C VAL A 210 -37.09 -33.95 16.53
N ALA A 211 -38.30 -33.41 16.55
CA ALA A 211 -38.58 -31.97 16.54
C ALA A 211 -39.33 -31.55 17.81
N GLU A 212 -39.46 -30.23 18.00
CA GLU A 212 -40.19 -29.54 19.07
C GLU A 212 -39.67 -29.65 20.52
N ARG A 213 -39.08 -28.53 20.98
CA ARG A 213 -39.54 -27.79 22.18
C ARG A 213 -38.82 -26.44 22.28
N GLN A 214 -39.55 -25.35 22.00
CA GLN A 214 -39.73 -24.16 22.88
C GLN A 214 -40.13 -22.90 22.08
N GLN A 215 -41.37 -22.43 22.30
CA GLN A 215 -41.77 -21.04 22.14
C GLN A 215 -42.72 -20.65 23.30
N ALA A 216 -42.63 -19.38 23.75
CA ALA A 216 -43.54 -18.64 24.64
C ALA A 216 -43.78 -19.21 26.06
N ALA A 217 -43.81 -18.45 27.17
CA ALA A 217 -44.32 -17.09 27.36
C ALA A 217 -43.66 -16.38 28.58
N GLY A 218 -43.82 -15.06 28.68
CA GLY A 218 -43.32 -14.23 29.80
C GLY A 218 -44.29 -14.07 30.98
N PRO A 219 -43.96 -13.18 31.93
CA PRO A 219 -44.87 -12.04 32.16
C PRO A 219 -44.17 -10.69 32.42
N GLU A 220 -44.88 -9.59 32.16
CA GLU A 220 -44.50 -8.21 32.49
C GLU A 220 -44.90 -7.81 33.93
N VAL A 221 -44.11 -6.92 34.57
CA VAL A 221 -44.63 -5.85 35.45
C VAL A 221 -43.72 -4.62 35.39
N SER A 222 -44.30 -3.42 35.40
CA SER A 222 -43.63 -2.11 35.30
C SER A 222 -44.03 -1.20 36.49
N ALA A 223 -43.28 -0.20 36.97
CA ALA A 223 -42.01 0.41 36.54
C ALA A 223 -41.36 1.17 37.73
N ARG A 224 -40.14 1.74 37.59
CA ARG A 224 -39.78 3.14 37.94
C ARG A 224 -38.26 3.47 37.93
N GLY A 225 -37.91 4.50 37.15
CA GLY A 225 -37.05 5.64 37.57
C GLY A 225 -35.58 5.40 37.93
N GLY A 226 -34.67 5.52 36.95
CA GLY A 226 -33.22 5.61 37.18
C GLY A 226 -32.50 6.40 36.08
N ARG A 227 -32.05 7.62 36.42
CA ARG A 227 -31.45 8.65 35.54
C ARG A 227 -30.56 8.12 34.39
N ARG A 228 -30.83 8.57 33.16
CA ARG A 228 -30.01 8.31 31.96
C ARG A 228 -28.61 8.94 32.11
N GLY A 229 -27.58 8.12 32.31
CA GLY A 229 -26.20 8.51 32.08
C GLY A 229 -25.86 8.34 30.60
N GLY A 230 -25.49 9.42 29.90
CA GLY A 230 -25.13 9.36 28.49
C GLY A 230 -23.89 8.48 28.25
N LYS A 231 -24.06 7.38 27.50
CA LYS A 231 -22.95 6.50 27.11
C LYS A 231 -22.02 7.22 26.12
N ARG A 232 -20.88 7.72 26.59
CA ARG A 232 -19.82 8.22 25.70
C ARG A 232 -19.30 7.09 24.81
N ARG A 233 -19.51 7.18 23.49
CA ARG A 233 -18.91 6.29 22.47
C ARG A 233 -17.37 6.28 22.60
N PRO A 234 -16.67 5.15 22.34
CA PRO A 234 -15.20 5.06 22.43
C PRO A 234 -14.46 6.05 21.50
N ARG A 235 -13.32 6.56 21.96
CA ARG A 235 -12.61 7.77 21.46
C ARG A 235 -11.87 7.63 20.12
N GLY A 236 -12.49 6.98 19.15
CA GLY A 236 -11.93 6.90 17.80
C GLY A 236 -12.79 6.17 16.79
N ALA A 237 -14.08 5.98 17.06
CA ALA A 237 -15.11 6.09 16.01
C ALA A 237 -15.27 7.56 15.54
N ARG A 238 -14.75 8.51 16.32
CA ARG A 238 -14.83 9.98 16.10
C ARG A 238 -13.97 10.51 14.93
N TYR A 239 -13.40 9.61 14.14
CA TYR A 239 -12.58 9.89 12.96
C TYR A 239 -13.16 9.17 11.72
N ALA A 240 -14.44 8.82 11.75
CA ALA A 240 -15.23 8.32 10.64
C ALA A 240 -16.56 9.09 10.71
N TRP A 241 -16.83 9.93 9.71
CA TRP A 241 -17.89 10.93 9.76
C TRP A 241 -19.27 10.28 9.91
N LEU A 242 -19.95 10.63 10.99
CA LEU A 242 -21.34 10.26 11.26
C LEU A 242 -21.98 11.48 11.93
N ASP A 243 -22.67 12.30 11.12
CA ASP A 243 -23.57 13.32 11.64
C ASP A 243 -24.78 12.62 12.30
N ASP A 244 -25.04 12.92 13.57
CA ASP A 244 -26.26 12.49 14.26
C ASP A 244 -27.45 13.36 13.73
N ALA A 245 -27.93 13.06 12.52
CA ALA A 245 -29.07 13.72 11.91
C ALA A 245 -30.40 13.08 12.36
N GLU A 246 -30.91 13.48 13.53
CA GLU A 246 -32.35 13.56 13.86
C GLU A 246 -32.55 14.20 15.26
N GLY A 247 -33.19 15.37 15.30
CA GLY A 247 -33.51 16.08 16.55
C GLY A 247 -33.50 17.60 16.41
N GLU A 248 -34.66 18.17 16.08
CA GLU A 248 -34.88 19.61 15.90
C GLU A 248 -34.71 20.40 17.20
N ASP A 249 -34.11 21.58 17.10
CA ASP A 249 -34.72 22.87 17.48
C ASP A 249 -33.77 24.00 17.02
N GLY A 250 -34.31 25.05 16.39
CA GLY A 250 -33.51 26.04 15.66
C GLY A 250 -33.13 27.27 16.47
N GLU A 251 -32.15 28.04 15.97
CA GLU A 251 -32.15 29.51 16.10
C GLU A 251 -31.21 30.20 15.08
N GLU A 252 -31.78 31.19 14.40
CA GLU A 252 -31.21 32.35 13.68
C GLU A 252 -29.92 32.26 12.84
N ALA A 253 -30.10 32.46 11.54
CA ALA A 253 -29.04 32.83 10.61
C ALA A 253 -28.57 34.28 10.83
N VAL A 254 -27.25 34.52 10.86
CA VAL A 254 -26.65 35.85 10.82
C VAL A 254 -25.85 36.01 9.54
N ALA A 255 -26.35 36.86 8.62
CA ALA A 255 -25.65 37.21 7.40
C ALA A 255 -24.53 38.22 7.67
N VAL A 256 -23.39 38.06 7.00
CA VAL A 256 -22.27 39.03 7.00
C VAL A 256 -21.99 39.40 5.53
N PRO A 257 -21.87 40.69 5.17
CA PRO A 257 -21.99 41.12 3.78
C PRO A 257 -20.72 40.92 2.94
N VAL A 258 -20.95 40.68 1.65
CA VAL A 258 -19.96 40.72 0.58
C VAL A 258 -19.42 42.15 0.41
N THR A 259 -18.11 42.29 0.13
CA THR A 259 -17.52 43.53 -0.38
C THR A 259 -16.68 43.21 -1.62
N ASP A 260 -16.82 44.08 -2.63
CA ASP A 260 -16.33 43.85 -4.00
C ASP A 260 -14.93 44.43 -4.26
N VAL A 261 -14.16 43.66 -5.05
CA VAL A 261 -13.07 43.94 -6.02
C VAL A 261 -12.33 45.31 -6.05
N PRO A 262 -11.04 45.32 -6.47
CA PRO A 262 -10.81 45.53 -7.92
C PRO A 262 -9.74 44.64 -8.56
N ASP A 263 -10.06 44.25 -9.80
CA ASP A 263 -9.23 43.58 -10.82
C ASP A 263 -8.29 44.58 -11.53
N LEU A 264 -7.17 44.13 -12.12
CA LEU A 264 -6.27 44.84 -13.08
C LEU A 264 -4.94 44.05 -13.28
N PRO A 265 -4.28 44.06 -14.47
CA PRO A 265 -4.80 43.61 -15.76
C PRO A 265 -3.86 42.60 -16.48
N MET A 266 -4.40 41.85 -17.45
CA MET A 266 -3.60 41.10 -18.43
C MET A 266 -2.87 42.04 -19.41
N GLY A 267 -1.56 41.84 -19.59
CA GLY A 267 -0.73 42.58 -20.56
C GLY A 267 0.34 41.70 -21.20
N GLY A 268 0.12 41.28 -22.45
CA GLY A 268 1.07 40.44 -23.18
C GLY A 268 2.08 41.24 -23.99
N ALA A 269 3.32 40.74 -24.12
CA ALA A 269 4.25 41.13 -25.18
C ALA A 269 5.31 40.03 -25.44
N ARG A 270 5.31 39.48 -26.66
CA ARG A 270 6.51 38.81 -27.23
C ARG A 270 7.42 39.88 -27.85
N PRO A 271 8.74 39.86 -27.61
CA PRO A 271 9.72 40.45 -28.52
C PRO A 271 10.10 39.44 -29.62
N ARG A 272 10.14 39.90 -30.88
CA ARG A 272 10.75 39.17 -32.00
C ARG A 272 12.21 39.58 -32.18
N GLY A 273 13.08 38.61 -32.46
CA GLY A 273 14.42 38.82 -33.03
C GLY A 273 15.49 39.27 -32.02
N ALA A 274 16.78 39.22 -32.36
CA ALA A 274 17.34 39.00 -33.69
C ALA A 274 18.81 38.50 -33.67
N ARG A 275 19.10 37.45 -34.46
CA ARG A 275 20.35 37.17 -35.22
C ARG A 275 21.72 37.55 -34.61
N PHE A 276 22.52 36.51 -34.37
CA PHE A 276 23.95 36.51 -34.71
C PHE A 276 24.24 35.33 -35.66
N GLY A 277 25.00 35.58 -36.73
CA GLY A 277 25.77 34.52 -37.40
C GLY A 277 27.10 34.30 -36.64
N GLY A 278 27.94 33.34 -36.99
CA GLY A 278 27.94 32.43 -38.13
C GLY A 278 29.37 31.97 -38.42
N GLY A 279 29.54 30.73 -38.88
CA GLY A 279 30.85 30.09 -39.12
C GLY A 279 31.30 29.20 -37.96
N GLY A 280 31.93 28.05 -38.19
CA GLY A 280 32.17 27.39 -39.48
C GLY A 280 33.09 26.17 -39.35
N ALA A 281 32.88 25.17 -40.21
CA ALA A 281 33.75 24.01 -40.49
C ALA A 281 34.28 23.18 -39.31
N GLY A 282 33.78 21.94 -39.19
CA GLY A 282 34.24 20.96 -38.21
C GLY A 282 33.64 19.59 -38.46
N GLU A 283 33.84 19.05 -39.67
CA GLU A 283 33.38 17.71 -40.06
C GLU A 283 34.30 16.63 -39.47
N PRO A 284 33.75 15.59 -38.84
CA PRO A 284 34.37 14.28 -38.94
C PRO A 284 33.39 13.19 -39.38
N ALA A 285 33.79 12.47 -40.42
CA ALA A 285 33.50 11.06 -40.71
C ALA A 285 32.10 10.53 -40.34
N ALA A 286 31.21 10.48 -41.34
CA ALA A 286 30.03 9.62 -41.29
C ALA A 286 30.44 8.14 -41.12
N ALA A 287 30.24 7.60 -39.91
CA ALA A 287 30.07 6.17 -39.74
C ALA A 287 28.67 5.80 -40.26
N ALA A 288 28.58 4.74 -41.07
CA ALA A 288 27.32 4.28 -41.62
C ALA A 288 26.40 3.79 -40.49
N VAL A 289 25.26 4.46 -40.30
CA VAL A 289 24.15 3.99 -39.47
C VAL A 289 23.17 3.27 -40.39
N GLU A 290 22.94 1.99 -40.13
CA GLU A 290 21.90 1.17 -40.76
C GLU A 290 20.51 1.80 -40.50
N PRO A 291 19.77 2.23 -41.53
CA PRO A 291 18.55 3.01 -41.34
C PRO A 291 17.29 2.13 -41.40
N ASP A 292 17.04 1.33 -40.34
CA ASP A 292 15.81 0.52 -40.24
C ASP A 292 15.06 0.66 -38.88
N ALA A 293 15.66 1.28 -37.87
CA ALA A 293 15.01 1.53 -36.56
C ALA A 293 14.15 2.81 -36.52
N ALA A 294 14.55 3.85 -37.26
CA ALA A 294 13.90 5.16 -37.25
C ALA A 294 12.38 5.20 -37.51
N PRO A 295 11.76 4.34 -38.36
CA PRO A 295 10.30 4.38 -38.54
C PRO A 295 9.53 3.83 -37.34
N ALA A 296 10.10 2.87 -36.60
CA ALA A 296 9.46 2.24 -35.45
C ALA A 296 9.42 3.17 -34.24
N ASP A 297 10.55 3.83 -33.92
CA ASP A 297 10.62 4.81 -32.82
C ASP A 297 9.61 5.96 -33.04
N ALA A 298 9.51 6.45 -34.27
CA ALA A 298 8.54 7.47 -34.65
C ALA A 298 7.08 6.98 -34.66
N GLU A 299 6.82 5.67 -34.71
CA GLU A 299 5.48 5.08 -34.53
C GLU A 299 5.10 4.95 -33.06
N GLU A 300 6.02 4.47 -32.23
CA GLU A 300 5.81 4.41 -30.78
C GLU A 300 5.64 5.81 -30.17
N GLU A 301 6.38 6.82 -30.66
CA GLU A 301 6.19 8.22 -30.25
C GLU A 301 4.77 8.73 -30.60
N ARG A 302 4.31 8.51 -31.85
CA ARG A 302 2.95 8.88 -32.28
C ARG A 302 1.88 8.16 -31.45
N ALA A 303 2.08 6.88 -31.16
CA ALA A 303 1.14 6.08 -30.37
C ALA A 303 1.12 6.50 -28.89
N ALA A 304 2.26 6.88 -28.30
CA ALA A 304 2.34 7.47 -26.96
C ALA A 304 1.58 8.79 -26.87
N LEU A 305 1.83 9.71 -27.81
CA LEU A 305 1.15 11.01 -27.90
C LEU A 305 -0.37 10.85 -28.06
N ALA A 306 -0.82 9.91 -28.90
CA ALA A 306 -2.23 9.60 -29.07
C ALA A 306 -2.86 9.05 -27.78
N ALA A 307 -2.19 8.10 -27.11
CA ALA A 307 -2.67 7.54 -25.84
C ALA A 307 -2.81 8.62 -24.75
N VAL A 308 -1.83 9.52 -24.59
CA VAL A 308 -1.91 10.62 -23.60
C VAL A 308 -3.02 11.61 -23.97
N ALA A 309 -3.22 11.93 -25.25
CA ALA A 309 -4.33 12.80 -25.68
C ALA A 309 -5.72 12.19 -25.42
N VAL A 310 -5.87 10.86 -25.58
CA VAL A 310 -7.11 10.15 -25.22
C VAL A 310 -7.28 10.08 -23.70
N LEU A 311 -6.23 9.74 -22.95
CA LEU A 311 -6.25 9.67 -21.50
C LEU A 311 -6.64 11.01 -20.86
N TRP A 312 -6.02 12.11 -21.30
CA TRP A 312 -6.34 13.45 -20.83
C TRP A 312 -7.81 13.80 -21.04
N ARG A 313 -8.36 13.43 -22.21
CA ARG A 313 -9.79 13.60 -22.53
C ARG A 313 -10.67 12.75 -21.62
N LEU A 314 -10.36 11.47 -21.42
CA LEU A 314 -11.13 10.58 -20.55
C LEU A 314 -11.11 11.07 -19.09
N ARG A 315 -9.99 11.63 -18.61
CA ARG A 315 -9.89 12.28 -17.29
C ARG A 315 -10.73 13.56 -17.22
N ALA A 316 -10.71 14.40 -18.25
CA ALA A 316 -11.55 15.60 -18.33
C ALA A 316 -13.06 15.30 -18.44
N GLU A 317 -13.43 14.16 -19.04
CA GLU A 317 -14.80 13.63 -19.14
C GLU A 317 -15.21 12.79 -17.91
N GLY A 318 -14.38 12.68 -16.87
CA GLY A 318 -14.69 11.90 -15.65
C GLY A 318 -14.71 10.37 -15.83
N ARG A 319 -14.37 9.86 -17.03
CA ARG A 319 -14.47 8.45 -17.45
C ARG A 319 -13.32 7.60 -16.90
N SER A 320 -13.28 7.48 -15.58
CA SER A 320 -12.15 6.93 -14.81
C SER A 320 -11.82 5.47 -15.13
N GLY A 321 -12.83 4.63 -15.37
CA GLY A 321 -12.67 3.21 -15.72
C GLY A 321 -12.07 2.98 -17.11
N GLU A 322 -12.48 3.77 -18.11
CA GLU A 322 -11.91 3.71 -19.46
C GLU A 322 -10.49 4.27 -19.49
N ALA A 323 -10.23 5.33 -18.72
CA ALA A 323 -8.87 5.83 -18.51
C ALA A 323 -7.95 4.77 -17.87
N HIS A 324 -8.44 4.00 -16.87
CA HIS A 324 -7.69 2.87 -16.31
C HIS A 324 -7.49 1.74 -17.33
N ALA A 325 -8.51 1.37 -18.10
CA ALA A 325 -8.37 0.37 -19.17
C ALA A 325 -7.30 0.75 -20.21
N LEU A 326 -7.23 2.04 -20.58
CA LEU A 326 -6.19 2.58 -21.47
C LEU A 326 -4.78 2.52 -20.84
N LEU A 327 -4.65 2.72 -19.52
CA LEU A 327 -3.37 2.54 -18.82
C LEU A 327 -2.94 1.07 -18.80
N CYS A 328 -3.87 0.13 -18.62
CA CYS A 328 -3.59 -1.30 -18.69
C CYS A 328 -3.20 -1.74 -20.12
N GLU A 329 -3.86 -1.20 -21.15
CA GLU A 329 -3.47 -1.40 -22.55
C GLU A 329 -2.05 -0.84 -22.82
N ALA A 330 -1.75 0.36 -22.33
CA ALA A 330 -0.43 0.97 -22.46
C ALA A 330 0.67 0.17 -21.75
N ALA A 331 0.39 -0.40 -20.57
CA ALA A 331 1.30 -1.28 -19.84
C ALA A 331 1.52 -2.63 -20.56
N ALA A 332 0.48 -3.21 -21.17
CA ALA A 332 0.59 -4.43 -21.98
C ALA A 332 1.29 -4.20 -23.33
N GLY A 333 1.30 -2.95 -23.82
CA GLY A 333 1.89 -2.53 -25.10
C GLY A 333 3.43 -2.59 -25.16
N PRO A 334 4.04 -2.06 -26.24
CA PRO A 334 5.49 -2.10 -26.44
C PRO A 334 6.26 -1.34 -25.35
N VAL A 335 7.22 -2.01 -24.69
CA VAL A 335 7.98 -1.40 -23.58
C VAL A 335 8.86 -0.21 -24.01
N ALA A 336 9.26 -0.14 -25.29
CA ALA A 336 9.97 0.99 -25.87
C ALA A 336 9.14 2.30 -25.84
N ARG A 337 7.81 2.21 -25.72
CA ARG A 337 6.90 3.36 -25.61
C ARG A 337 6.94 4.01 -24.23
N LEU A 338 7.37 3.29 -23.19
CA LEU A 338 7.28 3.74 -21.79
C LEU A 338 8.01 5.07 -21.52
N PRO A 339 9.25 5.32 -21.99
CA PRO A 339 9.92 6.59 -21.74
C PRO A 339 9.21 7.80 -22.36
N VAL A 340 8.59 7.61 -23.53
CA VAL A 340 7.80 8.66 -24.20
C VAL A 340 6.51 8.92 -23.43
N LEU A 341 5.71 7.87 -23.14
CA LEU A 341 4.52 7.99 -22.29
C LEU A 341 4.84 8.70 -20.98
N ALA A 342 5.93 8.34 -20.33
CA ALA A 342 6.38 8.95 -19.09
C ALA A 342 6.70 10.44 -19.25
N ALA A 343 7.32 10.87 -20.35
CA ALA A 343 7.59 12.30 -20.61
C ALA A 343 6.31 13.08 -20.92
N GLU A 344 5.41 12.50 -21.72
CA GLU A 344 4.16 13.11 -22.15
C GLU A 344 3.15 13.25 -20.99
N LEU A 345 2.99 12.21 -20.16
CA LEU A 345 2.12 12.23 -18.99
C LEU A 345 2.52 13.32 -17.99
N HIS A 346 3.82 13.43 -17.67
CA HIS A 346 4.31 14.51 -16.80
C HIS A 346 4.07 15.89 -17.40
N ARG A 347 4.28 16.08 -18.71
CA ARG A 347 4.03 17.37 -19.37
C ARG A 347 2.54 17.73 -19.42
N ALA A 348 1.67 16.73 -19.45
CA ALA A 348 0.21 16.89 -19.37
C ALA A 348 -0.31 17.07 -17.92
N GLY A 349 0.55 17.00 -16.90
CA GLY A 349 0.16 17.05 -15.48
C GLY A 349 -0.42 15.73 -14.93
N LEU A 350 -0.37 14.65 -15.70
CA LEU A 350 -0.93 13.33 -15.40
C LEU A 350 0.08 12.44 -14.65
N GLY A 351 0.80 13.00 -13.66
CA GLY A 351 1.80 12.27 -12.88
C GLY A 351 1.21 11.12 -12.05
N ALA A 352 -0.04 11.25 -11.60
CA ALA A 352 -0.76 10.17 -10.92
C ALA A 352 -1.05 8.99 -11.86
N ASP A 353 -1.41 9.25 -13.12
CA ASP A 353 -1.60 8.21 -14.13
C ASP A 353 -0.29 7.50 -14.48
N TRP A 354 0.84 8.21 -14.47
CA TRP A 354 2.16 7.59 -14.62
C TRP A 354 2.48 6.65 -13.45
N ALA A 355 2.20 7.04 -12.21
CA ALA A 355 2.38 6.17 -11.05
C ALA A 355 1.49 4.91 -11.12
N THR A 356 0.24 5.04 -11.59
CA THR A 356 -0.65 3.90 -11.87
C THR A 356 -0.07 3.01 -12.98
N LEU A 357 0.40 3.59 -14.09
CA LEU A 357 0.98 2.81 -15.19
C LEU A 357 2.22 2.03 -14.76
N LEU A 358 3.12 2.66 -13.98
CA LEU A 358 4.27 1.96 -13.40
C LEU A 358 3.86 0.77 -12.52
N TRP A 359 2.74 0.87 -11.78
CA TRP A 359 2.22 -0.22 -10.96
C TRP A 359 1.70 -1.40 -11.80
N GLU A 360 1.02 -1.12 -12.91
CA GLU A 360 0.59 -2.16 -13.87
C GLU A 360 1.81 -2.82 -14.56
N VAL A 361 2.82 -2.02 -14.96
CA VAL A 361 4.09 -2.52 -15.52
C VAL A 361 4.86 -3.35 -14.48
N ALA A 362 4.83 -2.95 -13.21
CA ALA A 362 5.41 -3.67 -12.08
C ALA A 362 4.75 -5.03 -11.83
N SER A 363 3.61 -5.31 -12.46
CA SER A 363 2.83 -6.56 -12.35
C SER A 363 2.97 -7.50 -13.55
N LEU A 364 3.67 -7.10 -14.63
CA LEU A 364 3.90 -7.92 -15.84
C LEU A 364 4.79 -9.16 -15.57
N PRO A 365 4.86 -10.18 -16.46
CA PRO A 365 5.81 -11.29 -16.29
C PRO A 365 7.28 -10.84 -16.18
N PRO A 366 8.16 -11.57 -15.45
CA PRO A 366 9.53 -11.14 -15.13
C PRO A 366 10.37 -10.62 -16.31
N GLY A 367 10.33 -11.28 -17.47
CA GLY A 367 11.04 -10.83 -18.67
C GLY A 367 10.50 -9.51 -19.25
N ARG A 368 9.21 -9.22 -19.10
CA ARG A 368 8.62 -7.92 -19.50
C ARG A 368 8.94 -6.81 -18.50
N LEU A 369 8.97 -7.12 -17.20
CA LEU A 369 9.46 -6.21 -16.16
C LEU A 369 10.92 -5.80 -16.43
N ALA A 370 11.78 -6.78 -16.72
CA ALA A 370 13.19 -6.56 -17.07
C ALA A 370 13.33 -5.67 -18.32
N ALA A 371 12.57 -5.95 -19.37
CA ALA A 371 12.60 -5.16 -20.61
C ALA A 371 12.07 -3.72 -20.40
N ALA A 372 11.07 -3.52 -19.54
CA ALA A 372 10.56 -2.20 -19.18
C ALA A 372 11.57 -1.39 -18.35
N ALA A 373 12.22 -2.00 -17.37
CA ALA A 373 13.29 -1.37 -16.59
C ALA A 373 14.47 -0.98 -17.49
N GLY A 374 14.90 -1.89 -18.38
CA GLY A 374 15.95 -1.62 -19.37
C GLY A 374 15.59 -0.46 -20.33
N ALA A 375 14.33 -0.38 -20.80
CA ALA A 375 13.88 0.71 -21.66
C ALA A 375 13.89 2.08 -20.93
N LEU A 376 13.51 2.12 -19.64
CA LEU A 376 13.58 3.33 -18.82
C LEU A 376 15.04 3.74 -18.56
N ALA A 377 15.91 2.81 -18.17
CA ALA A 377 17.34 3.07 -17.94
C ALA A 377 18.06 3.56 -19.22
N ALA A 378 17.79 2.93 -20.38
CA ALA A 378 18.34 3.35 -21.66
C ALA A 378 17.93 4.78 -22.07
N ALA A 379 16.76 5.24 -21.62
CA ALA A 379 16.28 6.60 -21.80
C ALA A 379 16.73 7.59 -20.71
N GLY A 380 17.62 7.18 -19.78
CA GLY A 380 18.10 8.01 -18.67
C GLY A 380 17.04 8.28 -17.59
N ARG A 381 16.00 7.43 -17.49
CA ARG A 381 14.90 7.53 -16.51
C ARG A 381 15.22 6.70 -15.26
N ASP A 382 16.39 6.95 -14.66
CA ASP A 382 16.94 6.14 -13.57
C ASP A 382 16.02 6.08 -12.34
N ASP A 383 15.37 7.20 -11.99
CA ASP A 383 14.42 7.28 -10.87
C ASP A 383 13.17 6.41 -11.09
N ASP A 384 12.59 6.47 -12.29
CA ASP A 384 11.43 5.66 -12.69
C ASP A 384 11.78 4.17 -12.76
N CYS A 385 12.95 3.84 -13.32
CA CYS A 385 13.48 2.48 -13.34
C CYS A 385 13.67 1.94 -11.92
N GLY A 386 14.32 2.72 -11.05
CA GLY A 386 14.50 2.37 -9.65
C GLY A 386 13.17 2.21 -8.90
N GLN A 387 12.16 3.04 -9.20
CA GLN A 387 10.82 2.90 -8.65
C GLN A 387 10.16 1.59 -9.10
N LEU A 388 10.17 1.30 -10.41
CA LEU A 388 9.61 0.08 -10.99
C LEU A 388 10.22 -1.18 -10.36
N LEU A 389 11.55 -1.23 -10.24
CA LEU A 389 12.26 -2.36 -9.64
C LEU A 389 11.94 -2.52 -8.14
N ARG A 390 11.81 -1.40 -7.40
CA ARG A 390 11.38 -1.42 -5.98
C ARG A 390 9.94 -1.89 -5.81
N GLN A 391 9.03 -1.62 -6.75
CA GLN A 391 7.66 -2.15 -6.72
C GLN A 391 7.64 -3.67 -6.98
N GLY A 392 8.53 -4.17 -7.85
CA GLY A 392 8.63 -5.59 -8.19
C GLY A 392 9.03 -6.55 -7.05
N VAL A 393 9.61 -6.07 -5.94
CA VAL A 393 10.13 -6.92 -4.84
C VAL A 393 9.06 -7.69 -4.06
N ALA A 394 7.78 -7.37 -4.27
CA ALA A 394 6.64 -8.09 -3.70
C ALA A 394 6.50 -9.54 -4.24
N ARG A 395 7.13 -9.84 -5.39
CA ARG A 395 7.07 -11.14 -6.06
C ARG A 395 7.71 -12.30 -5.27
N PRO A 396 7.35 -13.56 -5.60
CA PRO A 396 8.07 -14.75 -5.13
C PRO A 396 9.55 -14.74 -5.56
N ALA A 397 10.41 -15.38 -4.77
CA ALA A 397 11.85 -15.45 -5.02
C ALA A 397 12.23 -16.03 -6.39
N GLY A 398 11.44 -16.98 -6.92
CA GLY A 398 11.64 -17.53 -8.27
C GLY A 398 11.43 -16.50 -9.38
N GLU A 399 10.36 -15.71 -9.32
CA GLU A 399 10.12 -14.62 -10.29
C GLU A 399 11.18 -13.51 -10.21
N ILE A 400 11.70 -13.23 -9.01
CA ILE A 400 12.83 -12.29 -8.84
C ILE A 400 14.10 -12.86 -9.47
N ALA A 401 14.37 -14.16 -9.31
CA ALA A 401 15.48 -14.81 -10.00
C ALA A 401 15.33 -14.70 -11.52
N ASP A 402 14.15 -14.97 -12.07
CA ASP A 402 13.87 -14.84 -13.51
C ASP A 402 14.03 -13.40 -14.01
N ALA A 403 13.57 -12.41 -13.24
CA ALA A 403 13.73 -10.99 -13.58
C ALA A 403 15.20 -10.56 -13.57
N VAL A 404 15.97 -10.98 -12.57
CA VAL A 404 17.41 -10.72 -12.47
C VAL A 404 18.15 -11.36 -13.64
N LEU A 405 17.87 -12.63 -13.95
CA LEU A 405 18.47 -13.32 -15.09
C LEU A 405 18.14 -12.63 -16.43
N ALA A 406 16.90 -12.17 -16.62
CA ALA A 406 16.48 -11.44 -17.82
C ALA A 406 17.16 -10.07 -17.95
N LEU A 407 17.36 -9.34 -16.85
CA LEU A 407 18.13 -8.08 -16.83
C LEU A 407 19.60 -8.33 -17.19
N ASP A 408 20.19 -9.35 -16.59
CA ASP A 408 21.59 -9.77 -16.78
C ASP A 408 21.85 -10.22 -18.23
N ASP A 409 20.92 -10.97 -18.83
CA ASP A 409 20.95 -11.41 -20.24
C ASP A 409 20.72 -10.24 -21.22
N ALA A 410 20.00 -9.19 -20.81
CA ALA A 410 19.86 -7.93 -21.55
C ALA A 410 21.03 -6.95 -21.34
N GLY A 411 22.02 -7.30 -20.50
CA GLY A 411 23.15 -6.43 -20.16
C GLY A 411 22.85 -5.33 -19.12
N ALA A 412 21.62 -5.27 -18.61
CA ALA A 412 21.12 -4.33 -17.60
C ALA A 412 21.59 -4.71 -16.18
N ARG A 413 22.91 -4.74 -15.98
CA ARG A 413 23.52 -5.29 -14.77
C ARG A 413 23.34 -4.38 -13.54
N ARG A 414 23.26 -3.07 -13.73
CA ARG A 414 23.01 -2.10 -12.63
C ARG A 414 21.59 -2.25 -12.10
N GLU A 415 20.66 -2.54 -13.00
CA GLU A 415 19.25 -2.74 -12.76
C GLU A 415 19.03 -4.09 -12.05
N ALA A 416 19.77 -5.13 -12.45
CA ALA A 416 19.83 -6.41 -11.75
C ALA A 416 20.34 -6.25 -10.30
N ASP A 417 21.47 -5.55 -10.10
CA ASP A 417 22.01 -5.24 -8.77
C ASP A 417 20.99 -4.43 -7.94
N ALA A 418 20.36 -3.39 -8.52
CA ALA A 418 19.36 -2.56 -7.84
C ALA A 418 18.11 -3.36 -7.40
N LEU A 419 17.65 -4.31 -8.21
CA LEU A 419 16.55 -5.21 -7.86
C LEU A 419 16.92 -6.15 -6.71
N LEU A 420 18.12 -6.75 -6.76
CA LEU A 420 18.63 -7.61 -5.69
C LEU A 420 18.80 -6.86 -4.37
N GLU A 421 19.41 -5.67 -4.39
CA GLU A 421 19.55 -4.86 -3.18
C GLU A 421 18.18 -4.41 -2.62
N ALA A 422 17.22 -4.05 -3.48
CA ALA A 422 15.88 -3.68 -3.05
C ALA A 422 15.17 -4.86 -2.36
N PHE A 423 15.27 -6.07 -2.92
CA PHE A 423 14.72 -7.28 -2.32
C PHE A 423 15.39 -7.61 -0.98
N LEU A 424 16.72 -7.60 -0.92
CA LEU A 424 17.51 -7.88 0.30
C LEU A 424 17.22 -6.92 1.47
N ARG A 425 16.79 -5.68 1.19
CA ARG A 425 16.39 -4.71 2.22
C ARG A 425 15.08 -5.06 2.91
N VAL A 426 14.12 -5.68 2.20
CA VAL A 426 12.74 -5.90 2.68
C VAL A 426 12.38 -7.36 2.96
N ARG A 427 13.26 -8.31 2.62
CA ARG A 427 13.04 -9.76 2.73
C ARG A 427 13.92 -10.42 3.79
N THR A 428 13.56 -11.65 4.18
CA THR A 428 14.39 -12.44 5.10
C THR A 428 15.62 -13.02 4.37
N PRO A 429 16.69 -13.41 5.12
CA PRO A 429 17.84 -14.10 4.54
C PRO A 429 17.46 -15.41 3.83
N GLU A 430 16.46 -16.14 4.33
CA GLU A 430 15.97 -17.41 3.78
C GLU A 430 15.22 -17.19 2.46
N GLU A 431 14.32 -16.22 2.39
CA GLU A 431 13.66 -15.81 1.13
C GLU A 431 14.69 -15.38 0.08
N SER A 432 15.73 -14.65 0.53
CA SER A 432 16.81 -14.15 -0.33
C SER A 432 17.73 -15.26 -0.83
N ALA A 433 18.02 -16.27 0.00
CA ALA A 433 18.71 -17.48 -0.43
C ALA A 433 17.86 -18.28 -1.44
N GLY A 434 16.52 -18.22 -1.34
CA GLY A 434 15.59 -18.83 -2.29
C GLY A 434 15.76 -18.36 -3.74
N ILE A 435 16.16 -17.11 -3.98
CA ILE A 435 16.47 -16.57 -5.32
C ILE A 435 17.57 -17.42 -6.00
N ALA A 436 18.60 -17.80 -5.24
CA ALA A 436 19.72 -18.55 -5.79
C ALA A 436 19.34 -19.96 -6.27
N ALA A 437 18.21 -20.53 -5.87
CA ALA A 437 17.81 -21.89 -6.24
C ALA A 437 17.62 -22.07 -7.77
N THR A 438 17.13 -21.04 -8.48
CA THR A 438 16.89 -21.09 -9.93
C THR A 438 18.18 -21.24 -10.75
N ALA A 439 19.24 -20.51 -10.37
CA ALA A 439 20.52 -20.53 -11.08
C ALA A 439 21.71 -20.28 -10.13
N PRO A 440 22.07 -21.23 -9.25
CA PRO A 440 23.01 -20.98 -8.15
C PRO A 440 24.35 -20.41 -8.60
N ARG A 441 24.90 -20.92 -9.71
CA ARG A 441 26.19 -20.48 -10.27
C ARG A 441 26.20 -19.04 -10.78
N ARG A 442 25.04 -18.50 -11.20
CA ARG A 442 24.90 -17.11 -11.66
C ARG A 442 24.54 -16.17 -10.51
N LEU A 443 23.58 -16.59 -9.68
CA LEU A 443 22.90 -15.72 -8.72
C LEU A 443 23.61 -15.62 -7.37
N VAL A 444 24.28 -16.67 -6.88
CA VAL A 444 25.02 -16.61 -5.59
C VAL A 444 26.08 -15.49 -5.58
N PRO A 445 26.95 -15.34 -6.61
CA PRO A 445 27.93 -14.24 -6.62
C PRO A 445 27.28 -12.85 -6.62
N GLN A 446 26.17 -12.67 -7.32
CA GLN A 446 25.43 -11.40 -7.41
C GLN A 446 24.76 -11.07 -6.07
N LEU A 447 24.03 -12.02 -5.49
CA LEU A 447 23.39 -11.88 -4.17
C LEU A 447 24.39 -11.53 -3.07
N LEU A 448 25.59 -12.15 -3.06
CA LEU A 448 26.64 -11.79 -2.11
C LEU A 448 27.23 -10.39 -2.38
N SER A 449 27.30 -9.96 -3.65
CA SER A 449 27.72 -8.61 -4.02
C SER A 449 26.71 -7.55 -3.54
N ALA A 450 25.43 -7.74 -3.87
CA ALA A 450 24.33 -6.88 -3.45
C ALA A 450 24.17 -6.86 -1.92
N ALA A 451 24.32 -8.00 -1.24
CA ALA A 451 24.25 -8.04 0.23
C ALA A 451 25.38 -7.23 0.89
N ARG A 452 26.60 -7.25 0.33
CA ARG A 452 27.70 -6.36 0.77
C ARG A 452 27.39 -4.89 0.56
N ALA A 453 26.78 -4.53 -0.57
CA ALA A 453 26.36 -3.16 -0.87
C ALA A 453 25.27 -2.67 0.10
N VAL A 454 24.40 -3.57 0.59
CA VAL A 454 23.41 -3.26 1.63
C VAL A 454 24.04 -3.14 3.02
N SER A 455 24.68 -4.21 3.55
CA SER A 455 25.49 -4.16 4.78
C SER A 455 26.31 -5.43 5.02
N ALA A 456 27.39 -5.32 5.81
CA ALA A 456 28.17 -6.48 6.29
C ALA A 456 27.38 -7.43 7.22
N ASP A 457 26.24 -6.99 7.76
CA ASP A 457 25.33 -7.86 8.53
C ASP A 457 24.49 -8.71 7.57
N ARG A 458 23.91 -8.06 6.53
CA ARG A 458 23.13 -8.75 5.50
C ARG A 458 23.96 -9.74 4.69
N GLU A 459 25.24 -9.45 4.40
CA GLU A 459 26.15 -10.45 3.81
C GLU A 459 26.28 -11.69 4.71
N ARG A 460 26.53 -11.51 6.02
CA ARG A 460 26.73 -12.63 6.95
C ARG A 460 25.47 -13.48 7.11
N ASP A 461 24.31 -12.84 7.22
CA ASP A 461 23.02 -13.53 7.34
C ASP A 461 22.68 -14.31 6.06
N LEU A 462 22.89 -13.70 4.88
CA LEU A 462 22.69 -14.37 3.60
C LEU A 462 23.66 -15.56 3.41
N VAL A 463 24.94 -15.40 3.78
CA VAL A 463 25.93 -16.49 3.75
C VAL A 463 25.49 -17.65 4.66
N HIS A 464 24.89 -17.36 5.82
CA HIS A 464 24.33 -18.40 6.68
C HIS A 464 23.16 -19.11 6.00
N ALA A 465 22.18 -18.36 5.48
CA ALA A 465 21.01 -18.92 4.80
C ALA A 465 21.38 -19.76 3.56
N LEU A 466 22.35 -19.31 2.75
CA LEU A 466 22.87 -20.04 1.58
C LEU A 466 23.56 -21.37 1.96
N ARG A 467 24.25 -21.43 3.11
CA ARG A 467 24.81 -22.69 3.64
C ARG A 467 23.70 -23.63 4.11
N VAL A 468 22.70 -23.12 4.82
CA VAL A 468 21.53 -23.90 5.29
C VAL A 468 20.74 -24.48 4.12
N ALA A 469 20.62 -23.72 3.02
CA ALA A 469 20.01 -24.16 1.76
C ALA A 469 20.91 -25.10 0.92
N GLY A 470 22.16 -25.37 1.33
CA GLY A 470 23.10 -26.22 0.60
C GLY A 470 23.64 -25.61 -0.71
N LEU A 471 23.46 -24.30 -0.92
CA LEU A 471 23.81 -23.59 -2.16
C LEU A 471 25.27 -23.13 -2.20
N ILE A 472 25.95 -23.08 -1.04
CA ILE A 472 27.40 -22.88 -0.92
C ILE A 472 27.99 -23.85 0.11
N SER A 473 29.23 -24.30 -0.13
CA SER A 473 30.00 -25.08 0.85
C SER A 473 30.50 -24.20 2.00
N GLY A 474 30.74 -24.83 3.15
CA GLY A 474 31.18 -24.19 4.40
C GLY A 474 32.61 -23.65 4.37
#